data_AF-A0A2P2I7B8-F1
#
_entry.id   AF-A0A2P2I7B8-F1
#
_cell.length_a   1.000
_cell.length_b   1.000
_cell.length_c   1.000
_cell.angle_alpha   90.00
_cell.angle_beta   90.00
_cell.angle_gamma   90.00
#
_symmetry.space_group_name_H-M   'P 1'
#
loop_
_entity.id
_entity.type
_entity.pdbx_description
1 polymer ?
#
loop_
_entity_poly.entity_id
_entity_poly.type
_entity_poly.pdbx_seq_one_letter_code
_entity_poly.pdbx_strand_id
1 'polypeptide(L)'
;MEENKVANEDGKYGSPHEFDPNFRGPVKSRSCTDIICLLLFILFLGGWAAVAVIGAIHGDPTRLLYPTDSRGQVCGKDAVVKDKPFLFFFDLTRCASLAILKERGCPTPQVCVSKCPKENWFYNPVDTATDQLQRSRLICFYDVDPF
;
A
#
# COMPACT_ATOMS: atom_id res chain seq x y z
N MET A 1 -33.05 69.56 22.32
CA MET A 1 -32.63 68.85 21.10
C MET A 1 -32.41 67.41 21.49
N GLU A 2 -33.34 66.57 21.03
CA GLU A 2 -33.19 65.14 20.73
C GLU A 2 -31.82 64.83 20.11
N GLU A 3 -31.25 63.64 20.10
CA GLU A 3 -31.72 62.27 20.30
C GLU A 3 -30.42 61.43 20.40
N ASN A 4 -30.41 60.34 21.16
CA ASN A 4 -30.27 59.00 20.57
C ASN A 4 -30.09 57.95 21.67
N LYS A 5 -31.17 57.21 21.88
CA LYS A 5 -31.17 55.90 22.52
C LYS A 5 -30.33 54.96 21.66
N VAL A 6 -29.16 54.56 22.15
CA VAL A 6 -28.60 53.27 21.76
C VAL A 6 -29.23 52.24 22.68
N ALA A 7 -30.38 51.71 22.26
CA ALA A 7 -30.87 50.46 22.77
C ALA A 7 -29.92 49.36 22.28
N ASN A 8 -29.20 48.67 23.17
CA ASN A 8 -28.53 47.43 22.77
C ASN A 8 -28.23 46.48 23.95
N GLU A 9 -29.11 45.49 24.10
CA GLU A 9 -28.84 44.10 24.50
C GLU A 9 -27.98 43.83 25.76
N ASP A 10 -28.44 44.29 26.92
CA ASP A 10 -27.85 43.95 28.23
C ASP A 10 -28.14 42.50 28.69
N GLY A 11 -28.80 41.68 27.87
CA GLY A 11 -29.32 40.36 28.27
C GLY A 11 -28.44 39.16 27.94
N LYS A 12 -27.39 39.32 27.11
CA LYS A 12 -26.64 38.16 26.58
C LYS A 12 -25.15 38.15 26.93
N TYR A 13 -24.56 39.32 27.19
CA TYR A 13 -23.15 39.44 27.54
C TYR A 13 -23.04 40.37 28.75
N GLY A 14 -22.39 39.88 29.82
CA GLY A 14 -22.22 40.64 31.06
C GLY A 14 -21.42 41.94 30.84
N SER A 15 -21.46 42.83 31.83
CA SER A 15 -20.80 44.13 31.77
C SER A 15 -19.31 44.00 31.39
N PRO A 16 -18.77 44.90 30.54
CA PRO A 16 -17.37 44.88 30.14
C PRO A 16 -16.43 44.80 31.35
N HIS A 17 -15.45 43.89 31.30
CA HIS A 17 -14.47 43.76 32.37
C HIS A 17 -13.57 45.01 32.38
N GLU A 18 -13.57 45.74 33.49
CA GLU A 18 -12.71 46.93 33.65
C GLU A 18 -11.22 46.53 33.67
N PHE A 19 -10.37 47.40 33.17
CA PHE A 19 -8.93 47.18 33.14
C PHE A 19 -8.38 47.20 34.58
N ASP A 20 -7.94 46.04 35.08
CA ASP A 20 -7.26 45.95 36.38
C ASP A 20 -5.75 46.17 36.19
N PRO A 21 -5.19 47.31 36.64
CA PRO A 21 -3.75 47.59 36.53
C PRO A 21 -2.88 46.65 37.39
N ASN A 22 -3.48 45.90 38.32
CA ASN A 22 -2.84 44.83 39.06
C ASN A 22 -3.06 43.45 38.44
N PHE A 23 -3.66 43.35 37.25
CA PHE A 23 -3.85 42.10 36.53
C PHE A 23 -2.49 41.50 36.15
N ARG A 24 -1.98 40.66 37.05
CA ARG A 24 -0.88 39.76 36.77
C ARG A 24 -1.48 38.64 35.92
N GLY A 25 -1.51 38.88 34.60
CA GLY A 25 -1.97 37.91 33.61
C GLY A 25 -1.40 36.52 33.86
N PRO A 26 -2.03 35.46 33.29
CA PRO A 26 -2.00 34.14 33.88
C PRO A 26 -0.57 33.62 34.15
N VAL A 27 -0.20 33.71 35.43
CA VAL A 27 0.92 33.12 36.19
C VAL A 27 2.35 33.32 35.66
N LYS A 28 3.16 34.07 36.46
CA LYS A 28 4.61 34.33 36.30
C LYS A 28 5.52 33.09 36.38
N SER A 29 5.01 31.92 36.78
CA SER A 29 5.82 30.71 37.03
C SER A 29 5.17 29.49 36.37
N ARG A 30 5.41 29.31 35.06
CA ARG A 30 5.00 28.10 34.34
C ARG A 30 6.17 27.14 34.24
N SER A 31 6.01 25.95 34.81
CA SER A 31 6.95 24.83 34.60
C SER A 31 6.70 24.21 33.23
N CYS A 32 7.72 23.65 32.60
CA CYS A 32 7.63 23.07 31.26
C CYS A 32 6.76 21.80 31.29
N THR A 33 5.47 21.96 30.98
CA THR A 33 4.53 20.86 30.73
C THR A 33 4.75 20.30 29.33
N ASP A 34 5.83 19.55 29.14
CA ASP A 34 5.95 18.60 28.01
C ASP A 34 7.21 17.71 28.03
N ILE A 35 8.03 17.74 29.09
CA ILE A 35 9.32 17.02 29.12
C ILE A 35 9.12 15.52 28.89
N ILE A 36 8.13 14.91 29.57
CA ILE A 36 7.86 13.46 29.44
C ILE A 36 7.35 13.14 28.04
N CYS A 37 6.42 13.92 27.50
CA CYS A 37 5.88 13.74 26.14
C CYS A 37 6.98 13.89 25.08
N LEU A 38 7.87 14.88 25.24
CA LEU A 38 9.01 15.10 24.34
C LEU A 38 9.97 13.91 24.35
N LEU A 39 10.30 13.37 25.52
CA LEU A 39 11.16 12.18 25.63
C LEU A 39 10.53 10.96 24.95
N LEU A 40 9.22 10.73 25.15
CA LEU A 40 8.49 9.66 24.47
C LEU A 40 8.49 9.85 22.94
N PHE A 41 8.30 11.08 22.48
CA PHE A 41 8.32 11.40 21.04
C PHE A 41 9.69 11.16 20.42
N ILE A 42 10.77 11.57 21.09
CA ILE A 42 12.15 11.31 20.62
C ILE A 42 12.43 9.81 20.57
N LEU A 43 12.02 9.04 21.59
CA LEU A 43 12.16 7.58 21.59
C LEU A 43 11.38 6.94 20.43
N PHE A 44 10.16 7.40 20.16
CA PHE A 44 9.36 6.95 19.03
C PHE A 44 10.06 7.23 17.69
N LEU A 45 10.56 8.46 17.48
CA LEU A 45 11.31 8.81 16.28
C LEU A 45 12.60 7.99 16.14
N GLY A 46 13.33 7.79 17.23
CA GLY A 46 14.52 6.94 17.26
C GLY A 46 14.20 5.48 16.89
N GLY A 47 13.10 4.94 17.41
CA GLY A 47 12.60 3.61 17.06
C GLY A 47 12.26 3.49 15.57
N TRP A 48 11.53 4.47 15.01
CA TRP A 48 11.22 4.50 13.57
C TRP A 48 12.46 4.66 12.70
N ALA A 49 13.42 5.49 13.10
CA ALA A 49 14.70 5.63 12.40
C ALA A 49 15.47 4.30 12.40
N ALA A 50 15.49 3.57 13.53
CA ALA A 50 16.10 2.25 13.60
C ALA A 50 15.42 1.24 12.67
N VAL A 51 14.08 1.19 12.66
CA VAL A 51 13.31 0.34 11.73
C VAL A 51 13.62 0.70 10.27
N ALA A 52 13.68 1.98 9.94
CA ALA A 52 14.01 2.45 8.59
C ALA A 52 15.43 2.04 8.17
N VAL A 53 16.43 2.17 9.05
CA VAL A 53 17.81 1.73 8.78
C VAL A 53 17.89 0.22 8.61
N ILE A 54 17.23 -0.56 9.47
CA ILE A 54 17.18 -2.02 9.34
C ILE A 54 16.56 -2.41 7.99
N GLY A 55 15.44 -1.79 7.62
CA GLY A 55 14.78 -2.00 6.34
C GLY A 55 15.62 -1.58 5.13
N ALA A 56 16.42 -0.51 5.26
CA ALA A 56 17.31 -0.07 4.18
C ALA A 56 18.51 -1.01 3.99
N ILE A 57 19.07 -1.56 5.07
CA ILE A 57 20.24 -2.44 5.01
C ILE A 57 19.85 -3.87 4.61
N HIS A 58 18.77 -4.39 5.18
CA HIS A 58 18.37 -5.80 5.01
C HIS A 58 17.20 -6.00 4.04
N GLY A 59 16.54 -4.92 3.62
CA GLY A 59 15.45 -5.00 2.68
C GLY A 59 15.94 -5.25 1.26
N ASP A 60 15.17 -6.05 0.52
CA ASP A 60 15.39 -6.26 -0.91
C ASP A 60 14.29 -5.54 -1.70
N PRO A 61 14.59 -4.39 -2.34
CA PRO A 61 13.60 -3.67 -3.12
C PRO A 61 13.13 -4.45 -4.36
N THR A 62 13.86 -5.47 -4.80
CA THR A 62 13.48 -6.25 -5.98
C THR A 62 12.20 -7.07 -5.75
N ARG A 63 11.90 -7.44 -4.50
CA ARG A 63 10.66 -8.13 -4.12
C ARG A 63 9.40 -7.28 -4.34
N LEU A 64 9.54 -5.95 -4.39
CA LEU A 64 8.45 -5.01 -4.66
C LEU A 64 8.30 -4.71 -6.16
N LEU A 65 9.41 -4.72 -6.90
CA LEU A 65 9.45 -4.34 -8.30
C LEU A 65 9.14 -5.50 -9.25
N TYR A 66 9.54 -6.72 -8.89
CA TYR A 66 9.44 -7.88 -9.75
C TYR A 66 8.33 -8.83 -9.29
N PRO A 67 7.54 -9.37 -10.23
CA PRO A 67 6.55 -10.38 -9.90
C PRO A 67 7.20 -11.71 -9.52
N THR A 68 6.50 -12.47 -8.69
CA THR A 68 6.91 -13.81 -8.24
C THR A 68 5.89 -14.83 -8.72
N ASP A 69 6.34 -15.97 -9.25
CA ASP A 69 5.46 -17.04 -9.70
C ASP A 69 4.96 -17.94 -8.55
N SER A 70 4.13 -18.94 -8.85
CA SER A 70 3.62 -19.88 -7.83
C SER A 70 4.69 -20.78 -7.19
N ARG A 71 5.92 -20.82 -7.71
CA ARG A 71 7.07 -21.54 -7.13
C ARG A 71 7.96 -20.64 -6.28
N GLY A 72 7.62 -19.36 -6.15
CA GLY A 72 8.43 -18.40 -5.42
C GLY A 72 9.61 -17.86 -6.23
N GLN A 73 9.65 -18.10 -7.54
CA GLN A 73 10.70 -17.60 -8.42
C GLN A 73 10.40 -16.17 -8.87
N VAL A 74 11.40 -15.30 -8.81
CA VAL A 74 11.31 -13.90 -9.22
C VAL A 74 11.56 -13.80 -10.72
N CYS A 75 10.51 -13.48 -11.48
CA CYS A 75 10.55 -13.40 -12.93
C CYS A 75 11.60 -12.39 -13.40
N GLY A 76 12.50 -12.78 -14.30
CA GLY A 76 13.56 -11.91 -14.82
C GLY A 76 14.78 -11.75 -13.92
N LYS A 77 14.83 -12.39 -12.74
CA LYS A 77 15.95 -12.33 -11.79
C LYS A 77 16.55 -13.69 -11.50
N ASP A 78 15.72 -14.66 -11.11
CA ASP A 78 16.21 -15.99 -10.75
C ASP A 78 16.73 -16.73 -11.98
N ALA A 79 17.79 -17.53 -11.80
CA ALA A 79 18.51 -18.16 -12.91
C ALA A 79 17.61 -18.99 -13.85
N VAL A 80 16.58 -19.65 -13.30
CA VAL A 80 15.63 -20.50 -14.03
C VAL A 80 14.67 -19.69 -14.89
N VAL A 81 14.34 -18.45 -14.50
CA VAL A 81 13.34 -17.58 -15.14
C VAL A 81 13.90 -16.22 -15.56
N LYS A 82 15.23 -16.15 -15.73
CA LYS A 82 15.94 -14.90 -16.05
C LYS A 82 15.49 -14.31 -17.39
N ASP A 83 15.20 -15.16 -18.37
CA ASP A 83 14.73 -14.74 -19.70
C ASP A 83 13.19 -14.59 -19.78
N LYS A 84 12.51 -14.70 -18.64
CA LYS A 84 11.04 -14.67 -18.52
C LYS A 84 10.64 -13.56 -17.52
N PRO A 85 10.66 -12.28 -17.92
CA PRO A 85 10.45 -11.16 -16.99
C PRO A 85 8.98 -10.86 -16.66
N PHE A 86 8.02 -11.42 -17.39
CA PHE A 86 6.59 -11.13 -17.20
C PHE A 86 5.90 -12.27 -16.45
N LEU A 87 4.82 -11.95 -15.72
CA LEU A 87 4.01 -12.94 -15.01
C LEU A 87 2.66 -13.15 -15.70
N PHE A 88 2.29 -14.40 -15.91
CA PHE A 88 1.00 -14.78 -16.47
C PHE A 88 0.09 -15.39 -15.41
N PHE A 89 -1.16 -14.95 -15.37
CA PHE A 89 -2.22 -15.48 -14.51
C PHE A 89 -3.16 -16.36 -15.34
N PHE A 90 -3.38 -17.60 -14.92
CA PHE A 90 -4.29 -18.50 -15.64
C PHE A 90 -5.76 -18.10 -15.50
N ASP A 91 -6.13 -17.59 -14.32
CA ASP A 91 -7.47 -17.07 -14.06
C ASP A 91 -7.37 -15.79 -13.23
N LEU A 92 -7.37 -14.66 -13.92
CA LEU A 92 -7.30 -13.34 -13.28
C LEU A 92 -8.56 -13.02 -12.47
N THR A 93 -9.70 -13.65 -12.75
CA THR A 93 -10.96 -13.39 -12.02
C THR A 93 -10.89 -13.88 -10.58
N ARG A 94 -10.07 -14.89 -10.31
CA ARG A 94 -9.80 -15.39 -8.94
C ARG A 94 -9.16 -14.34 -8.05
N CYS A 95 -8.40 -13.41 -8.63
CA CYS A 95 -7.80 -12.29 -7.92
C CYS A 95 -8.83 -11.27 -7.42
N ALA A 96 -10.00 -11.18 -8.03
CA ALA A 96 -11.04 -10.22 -7.65
C ALA A 96 -11.90 -10.70 -6.46
N SER A 97 -11.68 -11.92 -5.97
CA SER A 97 -12.44 -12.50 -4.86
C SER A 97 -11.80 -12.21 -3.50
N LEU A 98 -12.61 -12.21 -2.42
CA LEU A 98 -12.11 -12.07 -1.05
C LEU A 98 -11.15 -13.20 -0.61
N ALA A 99 -11.00 -14.26 -1.41
CA ALA A 99 -10.05 -15.34 -1.15
C ALA A 99 -8.60 -14.86 -1.05
N ILE A 100 -8.25 -13.71 -1.67
CA ILE A 100 -6.92 -13.09 -1.57
C ILE A 100 -6.51 -12.76 -0.13
N LEU A 101 -7.49 -12.49 0.74
CA LEU A 101 -7.24 -12.16 2.14
C LEU A 101 -6.79 -13.38 2.94
N LYS A 102 -7.23 -14.58 2.53
CA LYS A 102 -6.88 -15.85 3.18
C LYS A 102 -5.56 -16.41 2.66
N GLU A 103 -5.39 -16.42 1.33
CA GLU A 103 -4.24 -17.06 0.67
C GLU A 103 -3.02 -16.13 0.49
N ARG A 104 -3.10 -14.86 0.95
CA ARG A 104 -2.07 -13.82 0.78
C ARG A 104 -1.56 -13.70 -0.67
N GLY A 105 -2.48 -13.81 -1.63
CA GLY A 105 -2.19 -13.82 -3.06
C GLY A 105 -3.38 -14.28 -3.88
N CYS A 106 -3.25 -14.29 -5.21
CA CYS A 106 -4.30 -14.83 -6.07
C CYS A 106 -4.31 -16.36 -6.04
N PRO A 107 -5.46 -17.03 -5.80
CA PRO A 107 -5.57 -18.48 -5.77
C PRO A 107 -5.68 -19.04 -7.19
N THR A 108 -4.70 -18.73 -8.03
CA THR A 108 -4.55 -19.24 -9.39
C THR A 108 -3.07 -19.53 -9.64
N PRO A 109 -2.73 -20.59 -10.42
CA PRO A 109 -1.37 -20.79 -10.86
C PRO A 109 -0.85 -19.55 -11.59
N GLN A 110 0.42 -19.25 -11.37
CA GLN A 110 1.13 -18.12 -11.94
C GLN A 110 2.48 -18.62 -12.44
N VAL A 111 2.85 -18.22 -13.66
CA VAL A 111 4.11 -18.65 -14.30
C VAL A 111 4.81 -17.47 -14.96
N CYS A 112 6.13 -17.49 -14.96
CA CYS A 112 6.93 -16.50 -15.67
C CYS A 112 6.92 -16.78 -17.18
N VAL A 113 6.75 -15.75 -18.00
CA VAL A 113 6.75 -15.81 -19.47
C VAL A 113 7.71 -14.79 -20.07
N SER A 114 8.25 -15.10 -21.25
CA SER A 114 9.16 -14.19 -21.97
C SER A 114 8.41 -13.06 -22.69
N LYS A 115 7.17 -13.31 -23.11
CA LYS A 115 6.30 -12.33 -23.76
C LYS A 115 4.86 -12.53 -23.31
N CYS A 116 4.14 -11.43 -23.10
CA CYS A 116 2.70 -11.48 -22.85
C CYS A 116 1.94 -11.90 -24.13
N PRO A 117 0.90 -12.73 -24.00
CA PRO A 117 -0.02 -12.99 -25.10
C PRO A 117 -0.61 -11.69 -25.64
N LYS A 118 -0.69 -11.55 -26.97
CA LYS A 118 -1.29 -10.38 -27.64
C LYS A 118 -2.77 -10.56 -27.95
N GLU A 119 -3.20 -11.81 -28.03
CA GLU A 119 -4.54 -12.20 -28.44
C GLU A 119 -5.11 -13.17 -27.41
N ASN A 120 -6.42 -13.10 -27.21
CA ASN A 120 -7.14 -14.09 -26.43
C ASN A 120 -7.33 -15.33 -27.30
N TRP A 121 -6.69 -16.44 -26.90
CA TRP A 121 -6.81 -17.71 -27.59
C TRP A 121 -7.16 -18.80 -26.58
N PHE A 122 -7.85 -19.83 -27.04
CA PHE A 122 -8.19 -21.00 -26.24
C PHE A 122 -8.04 -22.26 -27.08
N TYR A 123 -7.67 -23.35 -26.42
CA TYR A 123 -7.56 -24.66 -27.05
C TYR A 123 -8.93 -25.15 -27.51
N ASN A 124 -9.05 -25.53 -28.79
CA ASN A 124 -10.27 -26.09 -29.36
C ASN A 124 -10.07 -27.58 -29.66
N PRO A 125 -10.58 -28.48 -28.81
CA PRO A 125 -10.36 -29.93 -28.96
C PRO A 125 -11.01 -30.54 -30.22
N VAL A 126 -11.85 -29.78 -30.93
CA VAL A 126 -12.55 -30.26 -32.14
C VAL A 126 -11.66 -30.13 -33.40
N ASP A 127 -10.73 -29.18 -33.42
CA ASP A 127 -9.86 -28.93 -34.58
C ASP A 127 -8.58 -29.79 -34.50
N THR A 128 -8.73 -31.06 -34.84
CA THR A 128 -7.63 -32.03 -34.85
C THR A 128 -6.60 -31.78 -35.96
N ALA A 129 -6.93 -30.99 -36.98
CA ALA A 129 -6.02 -30.68 -38.08
C ALA A 129 -4.88 -29.75 -37.64
N THR A 130 -5.09 -28.97 -36.57
CA THR A 130 -4.10 -28.01 -36.05
C THR A 130 -3.63 -28.33 -34.63
N ASP A 131 -3.92 -29.52 -34.09
CA ASP A 131 -3.67 -29.90 -32.70
C ASP A 131 -2.23 -29.63 -32.23
N GLN A 132 -1.22 -30.06 -33.01
CA GLN A 132 0.20 -29.81 -32.67
C GLN A 132 0.53 -28.32 -32.59
N LEU A 133 -0.02 -27.53 -33.51
CA LEU A 133 0.18 -26.08 -33.53
C LEU A 133 -0.53 -25.42 -32.35
N GLN A 134 -1.72 -25.87 -31.98
CA GLN A 134 -2.45 -25.37 -30.81
C GLN A 134 -1.69 -25.69 -29.51
N ARG A 135 -1.21 -26.92 -29.35
CA ARG A 135 -0.40 -27.34 -28.20
C ARG A 135 0.88 -26.51 -28.04
N SER A 136 1.54 -26.14 -29.14
CA SER A 136 2.72 -25.27 -29.10
C SER A 136 2.46 -23.85 -28.57
N ARG A 137 1.21 -23.39 -28.57
CA ARG A 137 0.80 -22.07 -28.06
C ARG A 137 0.32 -22.11 -26.60
N LEU A 138 0.22 -23.29 -25.99
CA LEU A 138 -0.20 -23.43 -24.61
C LEU A 138 0.87 -22.86 -23.67
N ILE A 139 0.41 -22.10 -22.69
CA ILE A 139 1.22 -21.71 -21.55
C ILE A 139 0.97 -22.75 -20.48
N CYS A 140 1.99 -23.55 -20.18
CA CYS A 140 1.92 -24.64 -19.23
C CYS A 140 2.62 -24.28 -17.91
N PHE A 141 2.27 -25.01 -16.85
CA PHE A 141 3.07 -25.04 -15.63
C PHE A 141 4.40 -25.75 -15.90
N TYR A 142 5.45 -25.44 -15.14
CA TYR A 142 6.82 -25.85 -15.48
C TYR A 142 7.05 -27.38 -15.59
N ASP A 143 6.24 -28.22 -14.93
CA ASP A 143 6.36 -29.68 -14.99
C ASP A 143 5.36 -30.33 -15.97
N VAL A 144 4.70 -29.53 -16.83
CA VAL A 144 3.67 -30.00 -17.76
C VAL A 144 4.18 -29.84 -19.19
N ASP A 145 4.35 -30.98 -19.88
CA ASP A 145 4.63 -31.01 -21.31
C ASP A 145 3.32 -30.88 -22.11
N PRO A 146 3.22 -29.94 -23.06
CA PRO A 146 2.06 -29.84 -23.94
C PRO A 146 1.94 -30.97 -24.98
N PHE A 147 2.92 -31.86 -25.15
CA PHE A 147 2.90 -32.95 -26.13
C PHE A 147 2.69 -34.34 -25.51
#